data_AF-A0AAV2K949-F1
#
_entry.id   AF-A0AAV2K949-F1
#
_cell.length_a   1.000
_cell.length_b   1.000
_cell.length_c   1.000
_cell.angle_alpha   90.00
_cell.angle_beta   90.00
_cell.angle_gamma   90.00
#
_symmetry.space_group_name_H-M   'P 1'
#
loop_
_entity.id
_entity.type
_entity.pdbx_description
1 polymer ?
#
loop_
_entity_poly.entity_id
_entity_poly.type
_entity_poly.pdbx_seq_one_letter_code
_entity_poly.pdbx_strand_id
1 'polypeptide(L)'
;MADSQEDKLYTAEYAKSGRASCKKCKENIAKDSLRMAIMVQSPMFDGKVPHWHHFSCFWQRAAAHSTADIGGFSGLRWEDQEKIKKAVESGGAVSGGKGDTKSAAKGEKTLNDFAVEYAKSNRSTCKGCEQKIEKDQIRVSKKTVDPEKPQLGLIDRWYHTSCFVSRREDLVFKSEYSAAQLKGFAALRAEDQAELKKRLPAVKSEG
;
A
#
# COMPACT_ATOMS: atom_id res chain seq x y z
N MET A 1 -0.65 33.59 -9.00
CA MET A 1 -1.47 32.72 -8.13
C MET A 1 -1.59 31.35 -8.79
N ALA A 2 -0.63 30.44 -8.54
CA ALA A 2 -0.58 29.11 -9.16
C ALA A 2 -0.14 28.02 -8.15
N ASP A 3 -0.36 28.27 -6.85
CA ASP A 3 0.34 27.58 -5.76
C ASP A 3 -0.34 26.29 -5.25
N SER A 4 -1.44 25.86 -5.86
CA SER A 4 -2.28 24.79 -5.25
C SER A 4 -2.20 23.42 -5.95
N GLN A 5 -1.45 23.28 -7.05
CA GLN A 5 -1.30 22.01 -7.77
C GLN A 5 0.05 21.33 -7.51
N GLU A 6 1.10 22.10 -7.19
CA GLU A 6 2.48 21.61 -7.12
C GLU A 6 2.82 20.91 -5.81
N ASP A 7 2.04 21.12 -4.74
CA ASP A 7 2.35 20.50 -3.45
C ASP A 7 1.72 19.12 -3.22
N LYS A 8 0.81 18.69 -4.11
CA LYS A 8 0.09 17.42 -3.94
C LYS A 8 1.01 16.20 -4.06
N LEU A 9 0.77 15.19 -3.22
CA LEU A 9 1.55 13.94 -3.20
C LEU A 9 1.40 13.11 -4.48
N TYR A 10 0.24 13.23 -5.14
CA TYR A 10 -0.08 12.47 -6.34
C TYR A 10 -0.52 13.40 -7.46
N THR A 11 -0.33 12.99 -8.71
CA THR A 11 -0.84 13.71 -9.88
C THR A 11 -1.35 12.74 -10.94
N ALA A 12 -2.36 13.14 -11.71
CA ALA A 12 -2.94 12.37 -12.79
C ALA A 12 -3.09 13.23 -14.05
N GLU A 13 -2.69 12.69 -15.19
CA GLU A 13 -2.82 13.36 -16.49
C GLU A 13 -2.91 12.33 -17.63
N TYR A 14 -3.26 12.79 -18.82
CA TYR A 14 -3.04 12.04 -20.06
C TYR A 14 -1.57 12.15 -20.48
N ALA A 15 -0.96 11.02 -20.85
CA ALA A 15 0.45 10.97 -21.17
C ALA A 15 0.81 11.82 -22.39
N LYS A 16 1.56 12.91 -22.18
CA LYS A 16 1.98 13.84 -23.25
C LYS A 16 2.84 13.17 -24.35
N SER A 17 3.52 12.07 -24.02
CA SER A 17 4.30 11.26 -24.96
C SER A 17 4.42 9.81 -24.48
N GLY A 18 4.78 8.90 -25.38
CA GLY A 18 5.03 7.48 -25.10
C GLY A 18 6.40 7.15 -24.48
N ARG A 19 7.16 8.18 -24.08
CA ARG A 19 8.56 8.03 -23.60
C ARG A 19 8.69 7.71 -22.11
N ALA A 20 7.62 7.88 -21.34
CA ALA A 20 7.66 7.60 -19.92
C ALA A 20 7.56 6.09 -19.65
N SER A 21 8.43 5.56 -18.80
CA SER A 21 8.35 4.17 -18.33
C SER A 21 7.68 4.10 -16.96
N CYS A 22 6.80 3.13 -16.77
CA CYS A 22 6.13 2.88 -15.50
C CYS A 22 7.15 2.49 -14.43
N LYS A 23 7.17 3.20 -13.29
CA LYS A 23 8.12 2.91 -12.21
C LYS A 23 7.87 1.56 -11.50
N LYS A 24 6.70 0.96 -11.68
CA LYS A 24 6.35 -0.38 -11.17
C LYS A 24 6.70 -1.51 -12.14
N CYS A 25 6.02 -1.64 -13.29
CA CYS A 25 6.24 -2.77 -14.22
C CYS A 25 7.41 -2.55 -15.20
N LYS A 26 7.99 -1.35 -15.24
CA LYS A 26 9.08 -0.95 -16.15
C LYS A 26 8.72 -0.86 -17.62
N GLU A 27 7.50 -1.18 -18.02
CA GLU A 27 7.01 -0.99 -19.39
C GLU A 27 6.69 0.47 -19.72
N ASN A 28 6.67 0.80 -21.02
CA ASN A 28 6.34 2.14 -21.49
C ASN A 28 4.85 2.47 -21.26
N ILE A 29 4.59 3.75 -20.99
CA ILE A 29 3.24 4.30 -20.86
C ILE A 29 2.89 4.94 -22.20
N ALA A 30 1.84 4.42 -22.85
CA ALA A 30 1.41 4.90 -24.16
C ALA A 30 1.02 6.39 -24.14
N LYS A 31 1.28 7.13 -25.22
CA LYS A 31 0.81 8.51 -25.40
C LYS A 31 -0.73 8.54 -25.27
N ASP A 32 -1.24 9.63 -24.71
CA ASP A 32 -2.67 9.90 -24.51
C ASP A 32 -3.39 8.93 -23.55
N SER A 33 -2.68 7.94 -22.98
CA SER A 33 -3.21 7.08 -21.94
C SER A 33 -3.25 7.78 -20.57
N LEU A 34 -4.26 7.47 -19.75
CA LEU A 34 -4.33 7.94 -18.37
C LEU A 34 -3.16 7.36 -17.56
N ARG A 35 -2.35 8.25 -16.99
CA ARG A 35 -1.23 7.91 -16.12
C ARG A 35 -1.31 8.68 -14.82
N MET A 36 -0.76 8.07 -13.77
CA MET A 36 -0.69 8.66 -12.44
C MET A 36 0.75 8.66 -11.94
N ALA A 37 1.13 9.65 -11.16
CA ALA A 37 2.46 9.75 -10.57
C ALA A 37 2.41 9.99 -9.07
N ILE A 38 3.46 9.49 -8.41
CA ILE A 38 3.83 9.88 -7.05
C ILE A 38 4.84 11.02 -7.20
N MET A 39 4.58 12.16 -6.58
CA MET A 39 5.48 13.31 -6.58
C MET A 39 6.59 13.07 -5.55
N VAL A 40 7.84 13.13 -5.98
CA VAL A 40 9.01 12.82 -5.15
C VAL A 40 9.98 13.98 -5.20
N GLN A 41 10.53 14.39 -4.06
CA GLN A 41 11.57 15.42 -4.04
C GLN A 41 12.81 14.96 -4.81
N SER A 42 13.28 15.80 -5.73
CA SER A 42 14.52 15.54 -6.47
C SER A 42 15.73 15.71 -5.55
N PRO A 43 16.70 14.78 -5.56
CA PRO A 43 17.97 14.98 -4.87
C PRO A 43 18.91 15.94 -5.63
N MET A 44 18.59 16.27 -6.89
CA MET A 44 19.48 17.03 -7.78
C MET A 44 19.14 18.52 -7.87
N PHE A 45 17.91 18.91 -7.51
CA PHE A 45 17.46 20.29 -7.55
C PHE A 45 16.29 20.47 -6.58
N ASP A 46 16.01 21.70 -6.19
CA ASP A 46 14.91 22.01 -5.30
C ASP A 46 13.57 21.99 -6.06
N GLY A 47 12.93 20.81 -6.08
CA GLY A 47 11.65 20.60 -6.72
C GLY A 47 11.24 19.12 -6.77
N LYS A 48 9.95 18.88 -6.98
CA LYS A 48 9.39 17.53 -7.08
C LYS A 48 9.42 17.01 -8.52
N VAL A 49 9.75 15.74 -8.68
CA VAL A 49 9.71 15.01 -9.96
C VAL A 49 8.60 13.95 -9.95
N PRO A 50 7.84 13.79 -11.04
CA PRO A 50 6.79 12.79 -11.12
C PRO A 50 7.35 11.39 -11.40
N HIS A 51 7.09 10.46 -10.50
CA HIS A 51 7.29 9.03 -10.74
C HIS A 51 6.05 8.42 -11.39
N TRP A 52 6.03 8.39 -12.73
CA TRP A 52 4.90 7.91 -13.53
C TRP A 52 4.64 6.40 -13.44
N HIS A 53 3.36 6.05 -13.45
CA HIS A 53 2.83 4.69 -13.45
C HIS A 53 1.63 4.62 -14.41
N HIS A 54 1.37 3.44 -14.99
CA HIS A 54 0.03 3.17 -15.54
C HIS A 54 -1.02 3.29 -14.43
N PHE A 55 -2.25 3.64 -14.81
CA PHE A 55 -3.37 3.76 -13.88
C PHE A 55 -3.48 2.55 -12.93
N SER A 56 -3.48 1.33 -13.46
CA SER A 56 -3.59 0.10 -12.63
C SER A 56 -2.35 -0.17 -11.77
N CYS A 57 -1.18 0.26 -12.22
CA CYS A 57 0.08 0.07 -11.50
C CYS A 57 0.24 1.02 -10.33
N PHE A 58 -0.35 2.22 -10.41
CA PHE A 58 -0.29 3.24 -9.36
C PHE A 58 -0.88 2.73 -8.03
N TRP A 59 -2.05 2.12 -8.08
CA TRP A 59 -2.78 1.62 -6.91
C TRP A 59 -2.10 0.46 -6.17
N GLN A 60 -1.05 -0.13 -6.76
CA GLN A 60 -0.22 -1.13 -6.08
C GLN A 60 0.98 -0.53 -5.36
N ARG A 61 1.22 0.78 -5.55
CA ARG A 61 2.37 1.52 -5.02
C ARG A 61 1.96 2.68 -4.13
N ALA A 62 0.79 3.26 -4.35
CA ALA A 62 0.28 4.42 -3.63
C ALA A 62 -1.03 4.08 -2.92
N ALA A 63 -1.29 4.78 -1.82
CA ALA A 63 -2.57 4.80 -1.12
C ALA A 63 -3.09 6.24 -1.15
N ALA A 64 -3.80 6.59 -2.23
CA ALA A 64 -4.53 7.85 -2.28
C ALA A 64 -5.88 7.67 -1.58
N HIS A 65 -6.14 8.48 -0.56
CA HIS A 65 -7.35 8.39 0.27
C HIS A 65 -8.44 9.35 -0.18
N SER A 66 -8.07 10.40 -0.94
CA SER A 66 -9.00 11.35 -1.50
C SER A 66 -8.60 11.75 -2.92
N THR A 67 -9.59 12.08 -3.76
CA THR A 67 -9.32 12.72 -5.05
C THR A 67 -8.73 14.12 -4.89
N ALA A 68 -8.89 14.74 -3.71
CA ALA A 68 -8.25 16.02 -3.39
C ALA A 68 -6.72 15.92 -3.38
N ASP A 69 -6.17 14.76 -3.03
CA ASP A 69 -4.73 14.49 -2.96
C ASP A 69 -4.09 14.33 -4.35
N ILE A 70 -4.90 14.33 -5.41
CA ILE A 70 -4.49 14.06 -6.78
C ILE A 70 -4.53 15.38 -7.59
N GLY A 71 -3.36 15.89 -7.94
CA GLY A 71 -3.19 16.98 -8.90
C GLY A 71 -3.70 16.59 -10.28
N GLY A 72 -4.23 17.56 -11.03
CA GLY A 72 -4.75 17.33 -12.38
C GLY A 72 -6.10 16.60 -12.45
N PHE A 73 -6.63 16.09 -11.33
CA PHE A 73 -7.88 15.30 -11.29
C PHE A 73 -9.07 16.02 -11.96
N SER A 74 -9.29 17.30 -11.67
CA SER A 74 -10.40 18.09 -12.24
C SER A 74 -10.29 18.32 -13.76
N GLY A 75 -9.09 18.19 -14.32
CA GLY A 75 -8.84 18.34 -15.76
C GLY A 75 -9.01 17.05 -16.57
N LEU A 76 -9.31 15.92 -15.92
CA LEU A 76 -9.54 14.65 -16.58
C LEU A 76 -10.96 14.56 -17.16
N ARG A 77 -11.16 13.68 -18.14
CA ARG A 77 -12.51 13.37 -18.63
C ARG A 77 -13.35 12.78 -17.50
N TRP A 78 -14.65 13.03 -17.53
CA TRP A 78 -15.59 12.59 -16.50
C TRP A 78 -15.50 11.09 -16.21
N GLU A 79 -15.39 10.25 -17.24
CA GLU A 79 -15.25 8.80 -17.10
C GLU A 79 -14.00 8.40 -16.30
N ASP A 80 -12.87 9.08 -16.53
CA ASP A 80 -11.62 8.83 -15.81
C ASP A 80 -11.66 9.41 -14.38
N GLN A 81 -12.40 10.51 -14.17
CA GLN A 81 -12.66 11.03 -12.83
C GLN A 81 -13.46 10.02 -12.00
N GLU A 82 -14.53 9.45 -12.55
CA GLU A 82 -15.30 8.39 -11.89
C GLU A 82 -14.45 7.15 -11.61
N LYS A 83 -13.58 6.78 -12.56
CA LYS A 83 -12.68 5.63 -12.41
C LYS A 83 -11.71 5.82 -11.25
N ILE A 84 -11.15 7.02 -11.09
CA ILE A 84 -10.28 7.35 -9.95
C ILE A 84 -11.09 7.38 -8.64
N LYS A 85 -12.29 7.98 -8.61
CA LYS A 85 -13.15 7.98 -7.41
C LYS A 85 -13.42 6.56 -6.91
N LYS A 86 -13.85 5.68 -7.81
CA LYS A 86 -14.07 4.26 -7.52
C LYS A 86 -12.81 3.56 -7.03
N ALA A 87 -11.65 3.89 -7.59
CA ALA A 87 -10.36 3.32 -7.17
C ALA A 87 -9.96 3.79 -5.75
N VAL A 88 -10.20 5.07 -5.41
CA VAL A 88 -9.98 5.60 -4.06
C VAL A 88 -10.91 4.92 -3.04
N GLU A 89 -12.20 4.82 -3.35
CA GLU A 89 -13.21 4.20 -2.47
C GLU A 89 -12.94 2.71 -2.24
N SER A 90 -12.44 2.01 -3.26
CA SER A 90 -12.09 0.58 -3.18
C SER A 90 -10.68 0.31 -2.63
N GLY A 91 -9.96 1.33 -2.17
CA GLY A 91 -8.60 1.18 -1.63
C GLY A 91 -7.60 0.65 -2.66
N GLY A 92 -7.78 1.01 -3.93
CA GLY A 92 -6.89 0.60 -5.02
C GLY A 92 -7.19 -0.76 -5.64
N ALA A 93 -8.32 -1.40 -5.28
CA ALA A 93 -8.78 -2.64 -5.92
C ALA A 93 -9.35 -2.37 -7.33
N VAL A 94 -8.47 -2.08 -8.28
CA VAL A 94 -8.84 -1.92 -9.68
C VAL A 94 -8.88 -3.27 -10.40
N SER A 95 -10.07 -3.68 -10.85
CA SER A 95 -10.32 -4.86 -11.67
C SER A 95 -9.71 -4.67 -13.07
N GLY A 96 -8.40 -4.90 -13.21
CA GLY A 96 -7.71 -4.63 -14.48
C GLY A 96 -6.31 -5.20 -14.62
N GLY A 97 -6.00 -6.31 -13.95
CA GLY A 97 -4.73 -7.03 -14.11
C GLY A 97 -4.99 -8.52 -14.28
N LYS A 98 -4.67 -9.04 -15.48
CA LYS A 98 -4.66 -10.47 -15.79
C LYS A 98 -3.43 -11.08 -15.10
N GLY A 99 -3.64 -11.95 -14.11
CA GLY A 99 -2.57 -12.64 -13.39
C GLY A 99 -2.86 -12.78 -11.88
N ASP A 100 -3.69 -13.77 -11.56
CA ASP A 100 -3.39 -14.87 -10.63
C ASP A 100 -4.64 -15.34 -9.87
N THR A 101 -5.09 -16.53 -10.28
CA THR A 101 -5.95 -17.51 -9.60
C THR A 101 -7.06 -17.00 -8.69
N LYS A 102 -8.29 -17.10 -9.22
CA LYS A 102 -9.47 -17.39 -8.41
C LYS A 102 -9.21 -18.66 -7.60
N SER A 103 -9.09 -18.51 -6.28
CA SER A 103 -9.48 -19.56 -5.34
C SER A 103 -10.70 -19.08 -4.60
N ALA A 104 -11.86 -19.54 -5.08
CA ALA A 104 -13.09 -19.55 -4.31
C ALA A 104 -12.92 -20.63 -3.21
N ALA A 105 -12.30 -20.24 -2.11
CA ALA A 105 -12.39 -20.99 -0.86
C ALA A 105 -13.12 -20.11 0.15
N LYS A 106 -14.02 -20.72 0.91
CA LYS A 106 -14.85 -20.13 1.96
C LYS A 106 -13.98 -19.77 3.17
N GLY A 107 -12.97 -18.94 2.96
CA GLY A 107 -11.97 -18.50 3.92
C GLY A 107 -12.04 -16.99 4.13
N GLU A 108 -11.71 -16.57 5.35
CA GLU A 108 -11.54 -15.18 5.75
C GLU A 108 -10.70 -14.39 4.71
N LYS A 109 -11.20 -13.24 4.25
CA LYS A 109 -10.49 -12.41 3.25
C LYS A 109 -9.12 -11.99 3.82
N THR A 110 -8.04 -12.27 3.09
CA THR A 110 -6.69 -11.80 3.42
C THR A 110 -6.62 -10.28 3.33
N LEU A 111 -6.03 -9.65 4.35
CA LEU A 111 -5.81 -8.21 4.38
C LEU A 111 -4.57 -7.85 3.55
N ASN A 112 -4.72 -6.91 2.62
CA ASN A 112 -3.62 -6.52 1.72
C ASN A 112 -2.58 -5.60 2.38
N ASP A 113 -2.98 -4.93 3.46
CA ASP A 113 -2.17 -3.93 4.17
C ASP A 113 -1.44 -4.49 5.38
N PHE A 114 -1.70 -5.75 5.75
CA PHE A 114 -1.05 -6.39 6.88
C PHE A 114 -0.41 -7.71 6.46
N ALA A 115 0.84 -7.91 6.86
CA ALA A 115 1.56 -9.15 6.58
C ALA A 115 2.24 -9.69 7.83
N VAL A 116 2.55 -10.99 7.79
CA VAL A 116 3.32 -11.67 8.83
C VAL A 116 4.30 -12.64 8.17
N GLU A 117 5.54 -12.65 8.67
CA GLU A 117 6.56 -13.59 8.23
C GLU A 117 7.64 -13.77 9.32
N TYR A 118 8.44 -14.82 9.17
CA TYR A 118 9.73 -14.88 9.84
C TYR A 118 10.69 -13.87 9.21
N ALA A 119 11.44 -13.16 10.05
CA ALA A 119 12.39 -12.16 9.61
C ALA A 119 13.51 -12.83 8.80
N LYS A 120 13.60 -12.50 7.50
CA LYS A 120 14.61 -13.06 6.58
C LYS A 120 16.05 -12.68 6.95
N SER A 121 16.23 -11.63 7.76
CA SER A 121 17.51 -11.15 8.28
C SER A 121 17.28 -10.28 9.51
N ASN A 122 18.35 -9.97 10.25
CA ASN A 122 18.34 -9.08 11.41
C ASN A 122 18.50 -7.57 11.07
N ARG A 123 18.21 -7.18 9.82
CA ARG A 123 18.33 -5.78 9.36
C ARG A 123 17.07 -4.95 9.60
N SER A 124 15.95 -5.58 9.95
CA SER A 124 14.71 -4.85 10.25
C SER A 124 14.70 -4.33 11.68
N THR A 125 14.10 -3.15 11.85
CA THR A 125 13.86 -2.52 13.15
C THR A 125 12.36 -2.46 13.41
N CYS A 126 11.95 -2.85 14.61
CA CYS A 126 10.56 -2.74 15.06
C CYS A 126 10.16 -1.27 15.16
N LYS A 127 9.10 -0.86 14.48
CA LYS A 127 8.57 0.51 14.52
C LYS A 127 7.77 0.84 15.79
N GLY A 128 7.61 -0.12 16.70
CA GLY A 128 6.96 0.09 17.99
C GLY A 128 7.91 0.31 19.16
N CYS A 129 9.13 -0.25 19.12
CA CYS A 129 10.11 -0.12 20.20
C CYS A 129 11.51 0.29 19.73
N GLU A 130 11.70 0.48 18.42
CA GLU A 130 12.97 0.87 17.77
C GLU A 130 14.12 -0.13 17.94
N GLN A 131 13.86 -1.30 18.50
CA GLN A 131 14.84 -2.38 18.62
C GLN A 131 14.91 -3.21 17.33
N LYS A 132 16.07 -3.86 17.09
CA LYS A 132 16.24 -4.80 15.98
C LYS A 132 15.33 -6.01 16.16
N ILE A 133 14.81 -6.51 15.05
CA ILE A 133 14.09 -7.77 14.97
C ILE A 133 15.09 -8.81 14.48
N GLU A 134 15.29 -9.87 15.25
CA GLU A 134 16.29 -10.88 14.93
C GLU A 134 15.87 -11.76 13.75
N LYS A 135 16.86 -12.34 13.07
CA LYS A 135 16.60 -13.29 11.98
C LYS A 135 15.76 -14.46 12.53
N ASP A 136 14.83 -14.95 11.72
CA ASP A 136 13.92 -16.05 12.03
C ASP A 136 12.91 -15.74 13.15
N GLN A 137 12.91 -14.54 13.73
CA GLN A 137 11.86 -14.06 14.62
C GLN A 137 10.61 -13.67 13.83
N ILE A 138 9.42 -13.95 14.37
CA ILE A 138 8.16 -13.50 13.76
C ILE A 138 8.03 -11.99 13.86
N ARG A 139 7.70 -11.37 12.73
CA ARG A 139 7.37 -9.95 12.64
C ARG A 139 6.07 -9.76 11.88
N VAL A 140 5.31 -8.76 12.31
CA VAL A 140 4.04 -8.35 11.69
C VAL A 140 4.25 -6.97 11.09
N SER A 141 3.72 -6.72 9.90
CA SER A 141 3.78 -5.41 9.26
C SER A 141 2.41 -4.78 9.07
N LYS A 142 2.43 -3.45 9.04
CA LYS A 142 1.42 -2.63 8.37
C LYS A 142 2.08 -1.96 7.17
N LYS A 143 1.46 -2.01 6.00
CA LYS A 143 1.90 -1.27 4.83
C LYS A 143 1.53 0.20 4.99
N THR A 144 2.52 1.06 4.83
CA THR A 144 2.31 2.50 4.80
C THR A 144 3.22 3.14 3.76
N VAL A 145 2.83 4.32 3.29
CA VAL A 145 3.73 5.19 2.52
C VAL A 145 4.59 5.96 3.50
N ASP A 146 5.89 6.06 3.22
CA ASP A 146 6.81 6.92 3.97
C ASP A 146 6.69 8.35 3.45
N PRO A 147 6.27 9.34 4.27
CA PRO A 147 6.16 10.73 3.82
C PRO A 147 7.50 11.33 3.38
N GLU A 148 8.61 10.91 3.99
CA GLU A 148 9.96 11.39 3.64
C GLU A 148 10.52 10.65 2.43
N LYS A 149 10.01 9.44 2.16
CA LYS A 149 10.50 8.57 1.07
C LYS A 149 9.35 8.02 0.20
N PRO A 150 8.51 8.89 -0.38
CA PRO A 150 7.34 8.47 -1.15
C PRO A 150 7.70 7.62 -2.38
N GLN A 151 8.92 7.73 -2.91
CA GLN A 151 9.46 6.91 -3.99
C GLN A 151 9.46 5.40 -3.68
N LEU A 152 9.53 5.02 -2.40
CA LEU A 152 9.49 3.62 -1.99
C LEU A 152 8.10 3.01 -2.16
N GLY A 153 7.06 3.85 -2.24
CA GLY A 153 5.66 3.45 -2.29
C GLY A 153 5.19 2.82 -0.98
N LEU A 154 4.19 1.95 -1.06
CA LEU A 154 3.74 1.12 0.05
C LEU A 154 4.84 0.17 0.50
N ILE A 155 5.34 0.38 1.72
CA ILE A 155 6.37 -0.44 2.35
C ILE A 155 5.84 -1.09 3.62
N ASP A 156 6.30 -2.30 3.89
CA ASP A 156 6.04 -3.00 5.14
C ASP A 156 6.79 -2.32 6.30
N ARG A 157 6.05 -1.69 7.22
CA ARG A 157 6.58 -1.25 8.51
C ARG A 157 6.48 -2.40 9.49
N TRP A 158 7.62 -2.98 9.83
CA TRP A 158 7.70 -4.18 10.68
C TRP A 158 7.62 -3.84 12.17
N TYR A 159 6.98 -4.73 12.91
CA TYR A 159 6.82 -4.70 14.36
C TYR A 159 7.10 -6.10 14.92
N HIS A 160 7.61 -6.16 16.16
CA HIS A 160 7.47 -7.36 16.97
C HIS A 160 5.98 -7.69 17.15
N THR A 161 5.65 -8.97 17.31
CA THR A 161 4.27 -9.42 17.53
C THR A 161 3.61 -8.71 18.72
N SER A 162 4.31 -8.58 19.85
CA SER A 162 3.85 -7.85 21.03
C SER A 162 3.65 -6.36 20.74
N CYS A 163 4.63 -5.70 20.12
CA CYS A 163 4.55 -4.28 19.79
C CYS A 163 3.40 -3.96 18.83
N PHE A 164 3.11 -4.87 17.88
CA PHE A 164 1.98 -4.73 16.98
C PHE A 164 0.65 -4.81 17.75
N VAL A 165 0.50 -5.82 18.62
CA VAL A 165 -0.72 -6.04 19.41
C VAL A 165 -1.02 -4.83 20.31
N SER A 166 0.00 -4.30 20.99
CA SER A 166 -0.15 -3.11 21.85
C SER A 166 -0.55 -1.85 21.10
N ARG A 167 -0.35 -1.79 19.77
CA ARG A 167 -0.61 -0.62 18.92
C ARG A 167 -1.69 -0.91 17.87
N ARG A 168 -2.50 -1.95 18.06
CA ARG A 168 -3.50 -2.40 17.08
C ARG A 168 -4.44 -1.29 16.61
N GLU A 169 -4.86 -0.40 17.52
CA GLU A 169 -5.79 0.69 17.24
C GLU A 169 -5.12 1.77 16.36
N ASP A 170 -3.91 2.22 16.72
CA ASP A 170 -3.11 3.15 15.92
C ASP A 170 -2.78 2.59 14.52
N LEU A 171 -2.57 1.27 14.46
CA LEU A 171 -2.32 0.55 13.23
C LEU A 171 -3.61 0.30 12.44
N VAL A 172 -4.78 0.69 12.94
CA VAL A 172 -6.09 0.48 12.30
C VAL A 172 -6.34 -1.00 12.02
N PHE A 173 -5.79 -1.87 12.86
CA PHE A 173 -6.07 -3.29 12.87
C PHE A 173 -7.36 -3.53 13.68
N LYS A 174 -8.49 -3.52 12.97
CA LYS A 174 -9.84 -3.56 13.56
C LYS A 174 -10.06 -4.79 14.44
N SER A 175 -10.99 -4.69 15.38
CA SER A 175 -11.41 -5.80 16.26
C SER A 175 -11.96 -7.00 15.51
N GLU A 176 -12.59 -6.77 14.37
CA GLU A 176 -13.09 -7.81 13.47
C GLU A 176 -11.98 -8.61 12.79
N TYR A 177 -10.74 -8.11 12.77
CA TYR A 177 -9.64 -8.76 12.08
C TYR A 177 -8.96 -9.81 12.97
N SER A 178 -8.60 -10.94 12.36
CA SER A 178 -7.84 -12.02 13.01
C SER A 178 -6.44 -12.18 12.45
N ALA A 179 -5.57 -12.84 13.20
CA ALA A 179 -4.24 -13.26 12.71
C ALA A 179 -4.31 -14.05 11.40
N ALA A 180 -5.38 -14.85 11.19
CA ALA A 180 -5.52 -15.70 10.02
C ALA A 180 -5.67 -14.90 8.71
N GLN A 181 -6.05 -13.62 8.80
CA GLN A 181 -6.20 -12.73 7.67
C GLN A 181 -4.89 -12.02 7.28
N LEU A 182 -3.81 -12.15 8.06
CA LEU A 182 -2.51 -11.55 7.74
C LEU A 182 -1.91 -12.24 6.51
N LYS A 183 -1.44 -11.45 5.55
CA LYS A 183 -0.73 -12.00 4.38
C LYS A 183 0.52 -12.75 4.84
N GLY A 184 0.67 -14.01 4.44
CA GLY A 184 1.80 -14.87 4.81
C GLY A 184 1.55 -15.76 6.04
N PHE A 185 0.40 -15.61 6.72
CA PHE A 185 0.06 -16.40 7.91
C PHE A 185 0.14 -17.92 7.69
N ALA A 186 -0.36 -18.40 6.54
CA ALA A 186 -0.38 -19.83 6.23
C ALA A 186 1.03 -20.45 6.06
N ALA A 187 2.07 -19.64 5.87
CA ALA A 187 3.45 -20.11 5.75
C ALA A 187 4.17 -20.26 7.11
N LEU A 188 3.54 -19.85 8.21
CA LEU A 188 4.08 -20.01 9.56
C LEU A 188 3.89 -21.46 10.06
N ARG A 189 4.69 -21.87 11.03
CA ARG A 189 4.52 -23.18 11.70
C ARG A 189 3.21 -23.20 12.49
N ALA A 190 2.64 -24.40 12.67
CA ALA A 190 1.35 -24.56 13.35
C ALA A 190 1.33 -23.98 14.78
N GLU A 191 2.42 -24.14 15.53
CA GLU A 191 2.58 -23.59 16.88
C GLU A 191 2.52 -22.05 16.87
N ASP A 192 3.24 -21.42 15.95
CA ASP A 192 3.29 -19.97 15.79
C ASP A 192 1.96 -19.40 15.27
N GLN A 193 1.28 -20.12 14.39
CA GLN A 193 -0.08 -19.78 13.95
C GLN A 193 -1.05 -19.78 15.14
N ALA A 194 -0.97 -20.79 16.01
CA ALA A 194 -1.82 -20.89 17.18
C ALA A 194 -1.56 -19.74 18.18
N GLU A 195 -0.28 -19.41 18.42
CA GLU A 195 0.09 -18.31 19.31
C GLU A 195 -0.36 -16.94 18.76
N LEU A 196 -0.19 -16.70 17.46
CA LEU A 196 -0.66 -15.45 16.84
C LEU A 196 -2.18 -15.32 16.90
N LYS A 197 -2.94 -16.40 16.68
CA LYS A 197 -4.40 -16.38 16.80
C LYS A 197 -4.85 -16.04 18.22
N LYS A 198 -4.13 -16.49 19.25
CA LYS A 198 -4.41 -16.13 20.66
C LYS A 198 -4.16 -14.65 20.93
N ARG A 199 -3.12 -14.06 20.33
CA ARG A 199 -2.75 -12.65 20.54
C ARG A 199 -3.58 -11.67 19.71
N LEU A 200 -4.04 -12.09 18.53
CA LEU A 200 -4.87 -11.31 17.62
C LEU A 200 -6.17 -12.07 17.30
N PRO A 201 -7.06 -12.24 18.30
CA PRO A 201 -8.37 -12.83 18.07
C PRO A 201 -9.28 -11.82 17.37
N ALA A 202 -10.08 -12.31 16.43
CA ALA A 202 -11.22 -11.53 15.96
C ALA A 202 -12.28 -11.52 17.06
N VAL A 203 -12.66 -10.31 17.49
CA VAL A 203 -13.80 -10.10 18.39
C VAL A 203 -14.98 -9.77 17.49
N LYS A 204 -15.98 -10.63 17.46
CA LYS A 204 -17.26 -10.30 16.83
C LYS A 204 -17.96 -9.32 17.76
N SER A 205 -18.16 -8.08 17.32
CA SER A 205 -19.08 -7.17 17.98
C SER A 205 -20.49 -7.76 17.83
N GLU A 206 -21.06 -8.28 18.91
CA GLU A 206 -22.51 -8.51 18.96
C GLU A 206 -23.18 -7.16 19.21
N GLY A 207 -24.01 -6.72 18.25
CA GLY A 207 -25.08 -5.72 18.44
C GLY A 207 -24.64 -4.29 18.67
#